data_AF-A0A1S8X3K0-F1
#
_entry.id   AF-A0A1S8X3K0-F1
#
_cell.length_a   1.000
_cell.length_b   1.000
_cell.length_c   1.000
_cell.angle_alpha   90.00
_cell.angle_beta   90.00
_cell.angle_gamma   90.00
#
_symmetry.space_group_name_H-M   'P 1'
#
loop_
_entity.id
_entity.type
_entity.pdbx_description
1 polymer ?
#
loop_
_entity_poly.entity_id
_entity_poly.type
_entity_poly.pdbx_seq_one_letter_code
_entity_poly.pdbx_strand_id
1 'polypeptide(L)' 'MMLILDDCVPLGGNCTKTLFNRCCGDAVCDLREPFKGICVACYELEHGCLSSDECCSKRCHFFRCKPKE' A
#
# COMPACT_ATOMS: atom_id res chain seq x y z
N MET A 1 -28.39 3.85 -14.34
CA MET A 1 -27.14 3.84 -15.12
C MET A 1 -26.00 3.67 -14.14
N MET A 2 -25.39 2.49 -14.19
CA MET A 2 -24.34 1.99 -13.32
C MET A 2 -23.07 2.80 -13.50
N LEU A 3 -22.48 3.31 -12.42
CA LEU A 3 -21.03 3.44 -12.26
C LEU A 3 -20.74 3.35 -10.75
N ILE A 4 -20.74 2.13 -10.21
CA ILE A 4 -19.78 1.87 -9.13
C ILE A 4 -18.45 1.97 -9.88
N LEU A 5 -17.82 3.14 -9.82
CA LEU A 5 -16.50 3.28 -10.38
C LEU A 5 -15.63 2.45 -9.45
N ASP A 6 -15.39 1.20 -9.84
CA ASP A 6 -14.23 0.42 -9.42
C ASP A 6 -12.98 1.14 -9.97
N ASP A 7 -12.84 2.46 -9.71
CA ASP A 7 -11.61 3.23 -9.89
C ASP A 7 -10.74 2.80 -8.72
N CYS A 8 -10.25 1.58 -8.85
CA CYS A 8 -9.15 1.19 -8.05
C CYS A 8 -8.00 2.15 -8.41
N VAL A 9 -7.31 2.63 -7.40
CA VAL A 9 -6.27 3.63 -7.58
C VAL A 9 -5.08 2.92 -8.24
N PRO A 10 -4.59 3.40 -9.40
CA PRO A 10 -3.44 2.80 -10.05
C PRO A 10 -2.19 2.95 -9.18
N LEU A 11 -1.15 2.16 -9.47
CA LEU A 11 0.16 2.29 -8.84
C LEU A 11 0.67 3.75 -8.94
N GLY A 12 1.09 4.31 -7.81
CA GLY A 12 1.49 5.72 -7.67
C GLY A 12 0.33 6.69 -7.41
N GLY A 13 -0.92 6.23 -7.47
CA GLY A 13 -2.08 7.05 -7.14
C GLY A 13 -2.31 7.19 -5.63
N ASN A 14 -3.04 8.23 -5.23
CA ASN A 14 -3.29 8.50 -3.82
C ASN A 14 -4.36 7.57 -3.25
N CYS A 15 -4.00 6.85 -2.20
CA CYS A 15 -4.93 6.07 -1.40
C CYS A 15 -5.15 6.74 -0.03
N THR A 16 -6.30 6.44 0.56
CA THR A 16 -6.61 6.82 1.94
C THR A 16 -6.98 5.55 2.69
N LYS A 17 -6.69 5.47 3.99
CA LYS A 17 -7.16 4.39 4.88
C LYS A 17 -8.70 4.39 5.06
N THR A 18 -9.43 5.03 4.16
CA THR A 18 -10.88 5.05 4.07
C THR A 18 -11.29 4.22 2.86
N LEU A 19 -12.44 3.55 2.95
CA LEU A 19 -12.97 2.61 1.94
C LEU A 19 -13.19 3.20 0.53
N PHE A 20 -12.90 4.49 0.33
CA PHE A 20 -13.17 5.19 -0.92
C PHE A 20 -12.05 5.08 -1.96
N ASN A 21 -10.80 4.79 -1.56
CA ASN A 21 -9.65 4.78 -2.47
C ASN A 21 -8.81 3.50 -2.31
N ARG A 22 -9.35 2.36 -2.76
CA ARG A 22 -8.65 1.07 -2.74
C ARG A 22 -7.71 0.98 -3.95
N CYS A 23 -6.52 0.43 -3.75
CA CYS A 23 -5.56 0.20 -4.85
C CYS A 23 -6.01 -0.93 -5.79
N CYS A 24 -5.64 -0.86 -7.07
CA CYS A 24 -5.92 -1.91 -8.04
C CYS A 24 -5.12 -3.19 -7.79
N GLY A 25 -5.77 -4.35 -7.91
CA GLY A 25 -5.13 -5.66 -7.88
C GLY A 25 -4.51 -6.01 -6.52
N ASP A 26 -3.28 -6.54 -6.53
CA ASP A 26 -2.47 -6.87 -5.35
C ASP A 26 -1.68 -5.67 -4.80
N ALA A 27 -1.94 -4.45 -5.28
CA ALA A 27 -1.27 -3.27 -4.75
C ALA A 27 -1.72 -2.96 -3.32
N VAL A 28 -0.78 -2.51 -2.50
CA VAL A 28 -0.98 -2.14 -1.10
C VAL A 28 -1.05 -0.64 -0.94
N CYS A 29 -1.85 -0.17 0.02
CA CYS A 29 -2.00 1.25 0.32
C CYS A 29 -0.95 1.69 1.34
N ASP A 30 0.07 2.38 0.83
CA ASP A 30 1.21 2.93 1.52
C ASP A 30 0.87 4.20 2.29
N LEU A 31 0.33 4.06 3.50
CA LEU A 31 0.03 5.20 4.37
C LEU A 31 1.30 5.79 4.98
N ARG A 32 1.87 6.76 4.28
CA ARG A 32 3.00 7.59 4.77
C ARG A 32 2.57 8.58 5.85
N GLU A 33 1.32 9.02 5.81
CA GLU A 33 0.77 10.05 6.68
C GLU A 33 -0.65 9.68 7.16
N PRO A 34 -1.12 10.21 8.31
CA PRO A 34 -2.51 10.06 8.70
C PRO A 34 -3.41 10.64 7.59
N PHE A 35 -4.24 9.78 7.00
CA PHE A 35 -5.14 10.11 5.87
C PHE A 35 -4.45 10.45 4.53
N LYS A 36 -3.18 10.08 4.34
CA LYS A 36 -2.50 10.18 3.05
C LYS A 36 -1.61 8.97 2.82
N GLY A 37 -1.89 8.26 1.73
CA GLY A 37 -1.06 7.19 1.26
C GLY A 37 -0.99 7.12 -0.25
N ILE A 38 -0.15 6.23 -0.76
CA ILE A 38 0.02 5.98 -2.18
C ILE A 38 -0.16 4.48 -2.45
N CYS A 39 -0.73 4.12 -3.59
CA CYS A 39 -0.77 2.73 -3.99
C CYS A 39 0.59 2.27 -4.50
N VAL A 40 1.18 1.26 -3.87
CA VAL A 40 2.46 0.68 -4.27
C VAL A 40 2.30 -0.82 -4.48
N ALA A 41 3.11 -1.40 -5.35
CA ALA A 41 3.04 -2.85 -5.60
C ALA A 41 3.53 -3.64 -4.38
N CYS A 42 4.53 -3.09 -3.68
CA CYS A 42 5.07 -3.61 -2.44
C CYS A 42 5.68 -2.46 -1.64
N TYR A 43 5.73 -2.60 -0.32
CA TYR A 43 6.33 -1.62 0.56
C TYR A 43 7.84 -1.57 0.36
N GLU A 44 8.36 -0.35 0.15
CA GLU A 44 9.78 -0.07 0.10
C GLU A 44 10.46 -0.29 1.46
N LEU A 45 11.78 -0.14 1.51
CA LEU A 45 12.52 -0.21 2.77
C LEU A 45 12.08 0.87 3.74
N GLU A 46 12.14 0.56 5.04
CA GLU A 46 11.73 1.41 6.16
C GLU A 46 10.23 1.73 6.24
N HIS A 47 9.45 1.14 5.34
CA HIS A 47 8.03 1.42 5.23
C HIS A 47 7.16 0.62 6.18
N GLY A 48 6.02 1.19 6.56
CA GLY A 48 5.10 0.61 7.54
C GLY A 48 4.51 -0.69 7.03
N CYS A 49 4.87 -1.82 7.63
CA CYS A 49 4.37 -3.13 7.22
C CYS A 49 3.65 -3.83 8.38
N LEU A 50 2.64 -4.62 8.03
CA LEU A 50 1.96 -5.54 8.94
C LEU A 50 2.37 -6.98 8.66
N SER A 51 2.57 -7.32 7.39
CA SER A 51 3.06 -8.63 6.96
C SER A 51 4.35 -8.52 6.16
N SER A 52 5.21 -9.53 6.32
CA SER A 52 6.46 -9.63 5.57
C SER A 52 6.24 -9.72 4.07
N ASP A 53 5.16 -10.37 3.62
CA ASP A 53 4.81 -10.50 2.21
C ASP A 53 4.42 -9.19 1.52
N GLU A 54 4.06 -8.17 2.27
CA GLU A 54 3.76 -6.84 1.73
C GLU A 54 5.03 -6.06 1.40
N CYS A 55 6.16 -6.39 2.03
CA CYS A 55 7.46 -5.77 1.75
C CYS A 55 8.10 -6.36 0.49
N CYS A 56 8.70 -5.51 -0.35
CA CYS A 56 9.47 -6.00 -1.51
C CYS A 56 10.64 -6.91 -1.07
N SER A 57 11.22 -6.66 0.11
CA SER A 57 12.27 -7.49 0.71
C SER A 57 11.76 -8.76 1.40
N LYS A 58 10.44 -9.01 1.38
CA LYS A 58 9.77 -10.13 2.06
C LYS A 58 10.11 -10.19 3.57
N ARG A 59 10.40 -9.04 4.18
CA ARG A 59 10.90 -8.93 5.56
C ARG A 59 10.31 -7.71 6.24
N CYS A 60 9.29 -7.95 7.06
CA CYS A 60 8.73 -6.94 7.95
C CYS A 60 9.33 -7.12 9.35
N HIS A 61 10.06 -6.13 9.83
CA HIS A 61 10.69 -6.15 11.15
C HIS A 61 10.43 -4.85 11.89
N PHE A 62 9.90 -4.94 13.12
CA PHE A 62 9.54 -3.78 13.93
C PHE A 62 8.53 -2.85 13.23
N PHE A 63 7.49 -3.44 12.61
CA PHE A 63 6.50 -2.73 11.78
C PHE A 63 7.11 -1.93 10.62
N ARG A 64 8.35 -2.27 10.22
CA ARG A 64 9.05 -1.63 9.11
C ARG A 64 9.67 -2.65 8.18
N CYS A 65 9.55 -2.42 6.88
CA CYS A 65 10.26 -3.25 5.91
C CYS A 65 11.77 -3.07 6.09
N LYS A 66 12.50 -4.17 6.16
CA LYS A 66 13.95 -4.17 6.29
C LYS A 66 14.58 -4.92 5.13
N PRO A 67 15.80 -4.52 4.70
CA PRO A 67 16.47 -5.23 3.64
C PRO A 67 16.77 -6.66 4.11
N LYS A 68 16.70 -7.60 3.18
CA LYS A 68 17.13 -8.97 3.42
C LYS A 68 18.65 -8.97 3.28
N GLU A 69 19.33 -8.99 4.42
CA GLU A 69 20.79 -9.17 4.53
C GLU A 69 21.28 -10.40 3.75
#